data_AF-A0AAV6YT66-F1
#
_entry.id   AF-A0AAV6YT66-F1
#
_cell.length_a   1.000
_cell.length_b   1.000
_cell.length_c   1.000
_cell.angle_alpha   90.00
_cell.angle_beta   90.00
_cell.angle_gamma   90.00
#
_symmetry.space_group_name_H-M   'P 1'
#
loop_
_entity.id
_entity.type
_entity.pdbx_description
1 polymer ?
#
loop_
_entity_poly.entity_id
_entity_poly.type
_entity_poly.pdbx_seq_one_letter_code
_entity_poly.pdbx_strand_id
1 'polypeptide(L)'
;MAAPGVMEVDDQEMREAQREYLDFLDDEEDQGIYQSKVRDMISDNHYRLIVNINDLRRKNEKRANKIMNKAFEELLAFQRALKDFVASIDGTYAKQYEEFHIGLEGSFGSKHVTP
;
A
#
# COMPACT_ATOMS: atom_id res chain seq x y z
N MET A 1 14.06 31.96 -19.90
CA MET A 1 14.68 30.85 -19.15
C MET A 1 13.61 30.33 -18.20
N ALA A 2 12.94 29.23 -18.58
CA ALA A 2 11.95 28.60 -17.71
C ALA A 2 12.72 27.83 -16.64
N ALA A 3 12.25 27.90 -15.39
CA ALA A 3 12.73 27.05 -14.30
C ALA A 3 11.81 25.81 -14.21
N PRO A 4 12.22 24.64 -14.73
CA PRO A 4 11.69 23.35 -14.28
C PRO A 4 12.52 22.88 -13.09
N GLY A 5 11.89 22.44 -12.01
CA GLY A 5 12.64 21.86 -10.89
C GLY A 5 11.90 21.72 -9.57
N VAL A 6 10.73 22.35 -9.44
CA VAL A 6 9.88 22.18 -8.24
C VAL A 6 8.72 21.20 -8.43
N MET A 7 8.56 20.65 -9.64
CA MET A 7 7.47 19.72 -10.00
C MET A 7 7.95 18.28 -10.29
N GLU A 8 9.20 17.92 -9.99
CA GLU A 8 9.72 16.55 -10.30
C GLU A 8 9.95 15.68 -9.07
N VAL A 9 10.14 16.28 -7.88
CA VAL A 9 10.47 15.54 -6.66
C VAL A 9 9.27 14.80 -6.05
N ASP A 10 8.07 15.36 -6.18
CA ASP A 10 6.85 14.78 -5.61
C ASP A 10 6.37 13.56 -6.43
N ASP A 11 6.43 13.67 -7.76
CA ASP A 11 6.11 12.58 -8.70
C ASP A 11 7.08 11.39 -8.64
N GLN A 12 8.34 11.63 -8.28
CA GLN A 12 9.34 10.58 -8.14
C GLN A 12 9.13 9.81 -6.84
N GLU A 13 8.92 10.50 -5.71
CA GLU A 13 8.63 9.86 -4.44
C GLU A 13 7.32 9.08 -4.45
N MET A 14 6.28 9.57 -5.14
CA MET A 14 5.02 8.86 -5.36
C MET A 14 5.20 7.62 -6.24
N ARG A 15 5.99 7.70 -7.32
CA ARG A 15 6.29 6.52 -8.16
C ARG A 15 7.08 5.47 -7.42
N GLU A 16 8.07 5.89 -6.62
CA GLU A 16 8.81 4.99 -5.74
C GLU A 16 7.90 4.40 -4.66
N ALA A 17 6.97 5.17 -4.11
CA ALA A 17 5.99 4.71 -3.13
C ALA A 17 5.14 3.60 -3.71
N GLN A 18 4.52 3.88 -4.86
CA GLN A 18 3.63 2.96 -5.52
C GLN A 18 4.34 1.66 -5.89
N ARG A 19 5.60 1.75 -6.34
CA ARG A 19 6.41 0.58 -6.68
C ARG A 19 6.81 -0.24 -5.45
N GLU A 20 7.22 0.41 -4.36
CA GLU A 20 7.46 -0.27 -3.07
C GLU A 20 6.18 -0.91 -2.52
N TYR A 21 5.02 -0.27 -2.66
CA TYR A 21 3.75 -0.84 -2.24
C TYR A 21 3.37 -2.04 -3.09
N LEU A 22 3.62 -2.00 -4.39
CA LEU A 22 3.41 -3.15 -5.28
C LEU A 22 4.33 -4.30 -4.91
N ASP A 23 5.62 -4.04 -4.69
CA ASP A 23 6.61 -5.00 -4.20
C ASP A 23 6.20 -5.60 -2.84
N PHE A 24 5.69 -4.75 -1.93
CA PHE A 24 5.17 -5.16 -0.63
C PHE A 24 3.92 -6.04 -0.73
N LEU A 25 3.06 -5.82 -1.73
CA LEU A 25 1.89 -6.66 -1.98
C LEU A 25 2.26 -7.99 -2.63
N ASP A 26 3.24 -7.94 -3.52
CA ASP A 26 3.73 -9.12 -4.24
C ASP A 26 4.36 -10.11 -3.28
N ASP A 27 5.09 -9.65 -2.25
CA ASP A 27 5.64 -10.40 -1.09
C ASP A 27 6.11 -11.85 -1.35
N GLU A 28 6.45 -12.18 -2.59
CA GLU A 28 6.85 -13.54 -3.00
C GLU A 28 8.17 -13.95 -2.35
N GLU A 29 9.01 -12.97 -2.01
CA GLU A 29 10.32 -13.19 -1.40
C GLU A 29 10.30 -13.33 0.14
N ASP A 30 9.19 -13.02 0.82
CA ASP A 30 9.12 -13.05 2.30
C ASP A 30 8.25 -14.21 2.82
N GLN A 31 6.91 -14.03 2.89
CA GLN A 31 5.99 -15.07 3.34
C GLN A 31 4.77 -15.24 2.42
N GLY A 32 4.63 -14.42 1.37
CA GLY A 32 3.50 -14.46 0.45
C GLY A 32 2.15 -14.22 1.16
N ILE A 33 2.16 -13.60 2.34
CA ILE A 33 0.95 -13.40 3.16
C ILE A 33 0.05 -12.35 2.51
N TYR A 34 0.62 -11.24 2.06
CA TYR A 34 -0.15 -10.17 1.42
C TYR A 34 -0.68 -10.62 0.06
N GLN A 35 0.15 -11.27 -0.76
CA GLN A 35 -0.30 -11.90 -2.01
C GLN A 35 -1.44 -12.90 -1.77
N SER A 36 -1.29 -13.80 -0.79
CA SER A 36 -2.33 -14.78 -0.42
C SER A 36 -3.60 -14.10 0.08
N LYS A 37 -3.48 -13.07 0.94
CA LYS A 37 -4.63 -12.28 1.41
C LYS A 37 -5.33 -11.54 0.29
N VAL A 38 -4.62 -11.01 -0.70
CA VAL A 38 -5.23 -10.35 -1.85
C VAL A 38 -6.00 -11.37 -2.69
N ARG A 39 -5.43 -12.56 -2.93
CA ARG A 39 -6.12 -13.64 -3.64
C ARG A 39 -7.35 -14.14 -2.89
N ASP A 40 -7.24 -14.30 -1.58
CA ASP A 40 -8.35 -14.66 -0.69
C ASP A 40 -9.44 -13.57 -0.70
N MET A 41 -9.04 -12.30 -0.61
CA MET A 41 -9.93 -11.14 -0.69
C MET A 41 -10.70 -11.09 -2.02
N ILE A 42 -10.03 -11.36 -3.15
CA ILE A 42 -10.66 -11.47 -4.47
C ILE A 42 -11.66 -12.64 -4.48
N SER A 43 -11.28 -13.78 -3.91
CA SER A 43 -12.13 -14.97 -3.84
C SER A 43 -13.35 -14.78 -2.92
N ASP A 44 -13.19 -14.05 -1.83
CA ASP A 44 -14.22 -13.80 -0.80
C ASP A 44 -15.10 -12.58 -1.10
N ASN A 45 -14.91 -11.94 -2.26
CA ASN A 45 -15.69 -10.75 -2.64
C ASN A 45 -15.45 -9.53 -1.72
N HIS A 46 -14.27 -9.45 -1.08
CA HIS A 46 -13.86 -8.33 -0.26
C HIS A 46 -13.10 -7.26 -1.08
N TYR A 47 -13.10 -6.04 -0.57
CA TYR A 47 -12.39 -4.91 -1.16
C TYR A 47 -11.39 -4.27 -0.21
N ARG A 48 -11.23 -4.81 1.01
CA ARG A 48 -10.36 -4.26 2.05
C ARG A 48 -9.20 -5.19 2.37
N LEU A 49 -7.97 -4.77 2.10
CA LEU A 49 -6.77 -5.50 2.51
C LEU A 49 -6.22 -4.93 3.82
N ILE A 50 -5.89 -5.81 4.77
CA ILE A 50 -5.25 -5.43 6.03
C ILE A 50 -3.73 -5.59 5.91
N VAL A 51 -3.01 -4.47 6.02
CA VAL A 51 -1.54 -4.35 5.93
C VAL A 51 -0.94 -4.06 7.29
N ASN A 52 0.11 -4.78 7.69
CA ASN A 52 0.77 -4.52 8.97
C ASN A 52 1.79 -3.39 8.87
N ILE A 53 1.62 -2.34 9.69
CA ILE A 53 2.55 -1.21 9.76
C ILE A 53 3.93 -1.62 10.32
N ASN A 54 4.02 -2.70 11.10
CA ASN A 54 5.30 -3.21 11.58
C ASN A 54 6.18 -3.75 10.45
N ASP A 55 5.58 -4.40 9.44
CA ASP A 55 6.31 -4.91 8.29
C ASP A 55 6.84 -3.76 7.44
N LEU A 56 6.00 -2.75 7.22
CA LEU A 56 6.40 -1.50 6.59
C LEU A 56 7.52 -0.79 7.36
N ARG A 57 7.49 -0.81 8.69
CA ARG A 57 8.55 -0.26 9.53
C ARG A 57 9.84 -1.08 9.47
N ARG A 58 9.75 -2.41 9.38
CA ARG A 58 10.89 -3.32 9.25
C ARG A 58 11.57 -3.19 7.89
N LYS A 59 10.79 -3.12 6.80
CA LYS A 59 11.33 -2.88 5.44
C LYS A 59 11.85 -1.45 5.30
N ASN A 60 11.05 -0.45 5.71
CA ASN A 60 11.41 0.97 5.58
C ASN A 60 10.80 1.85 6.69
N GLU A 61 11.56 2.12 7.76
CA GLU A 61 11.12 3.01 8.84
C GLU A 61 10.76 4.43 8.36
N LYS A 62 11.46 4.93 7.34
CA LYS A 62 11.12 6.22 6.70
C LYS A 62 9.72 6.21 6.07
N ARG A 63 9.34 5.12 5.40
CA ARG A 63 8.01 4.93 4.81
C ARG A 63 6.94 4.81 5.88
N ALA A 64 7.19 4.04 6.94
CA ALA A 64 6.27 3.96 8.06
C ALA A 64 6.02 5.33 8.70
N ASN A 65 7.07 6.14 8.91
CA ASN A 65 6.93 7.52 9.38
C ASN A 65 6.17 8.41 8.38
N LYS A 66 6.38 8.23 7.06
CA LYS A 66 5.61 8.93 6.03
C LYS A 66 4.13 8.53 6.04
N ILE A 67 3.79 7.26 6.17
CA ILE A 67 2.40 6.82 6.36
C ILE A 67 1.82 7.44 7.65
N MET A 68 2.59 7.58 8.73
CA MET A 68 2.08 8.20 9.95
C MET A 68 1.85 9.72 9.83
N ASN A 69 2.64 10.42 9.01
CA ASN A 69 2.54 11.87 8.83
C ASN A 69 1.67 12.30 7.63
N LYS A 70 1.68 11.50 6.56
CA LYS A 70 1.01 11.68 5.26
C LYS A 70 0.26 10.41 4.86
N ALA A 71 -0.53 9.86 5.78
CA ALA A 71 -1.31 8.64 5.57
C ALA A 71 -2.17 8.72 4.32
N PHE A 72 -2.77 9.88 4.05
CA PHE A 72 -3.73 10.04 2.97
C PHE A 72 -3.11 9.87 1.58
N GLU A 73 -1.97 10.50 1.32
CA GLU A 73 -1.25 10.41 0.04
C GLU A 73 -0.65 9.01 -0.16
N GLU A 74 -0.04 8.45 0.90
CA GLU A 74 0.54 7.11 0.84
C GLU A 74 -0.55 6.03 0.70
N LEU A 75 -1.66 6.13 1.42
CA LEU A 75 -2.80 5.22 1.26
C LEU A 75 -3.39 5.31 -0.14
N LEU A 76 -3.48 6.50 -0.73
CA LEU A 76 -3.98 6.66 -2.10
C LEU A 76 -3.04 5.96 -3.11
N ALA A 77 -1.73 6.11 -2.93
CA ALA A 77 -0.73 5.37 -3.73
C ALA A 77 -0.85 3.85 -3.52
N PHE A 78 -1.11 3.42 -2.28
CA PHE A 78 -1.27 2.01 -1.93
C PHE A 78 -2.57 1.42 -2.50
N GLN A 79 -3.68 2.14 -2.44
CA GLN A 79 -4.95 1.74 -3.05
C GLN A 79 -4.81 1.60 -4.58
N ARG A 80 -4.08 2.52 -5.22
CA ARG A 80 -3.76 2.41 -6.66
C ARG A 80 -2.89 1.20 -6.96
N ALA A 81 -1.84 0.96 -6.18
CA ALA A 81 -0.97 -0.22 -6.32
C ALA A 81 -1.75 -1.52 -6.12
N LEU A 82 -2.63 -1.59 -5.11
CA LEU A 82 -3.49 -2.74 -4.88
C LEU A 82 -4.46 -2.97 -6.02
N LYS A 83 -5.09 -1.91 -6.54
CA LYS A 83 -5.99 -2.02 -7.69
C LYS A 83 -5.28 -2.56 -8.92
N ASP A 84 -4.06 -2.07 -9.19
CA ASP A 84 -3.22 -2.54 -10.30
C ASP A 84 -2.82 -4.01 -10.12
N PHE A 85 -2.44 -4.39 -8.91
CA PHE A 85 -2.09 -5.76 -8.55
C PHE A 85 -3.29 -6.71 -8.65
N VAL A 86 -4.44 -6.33 -8.11
CA VAL A 86 -5.69 -7.10 -8.25
C VAL A 86 -6.10 -7.18 -9.71
N ALA A 87 -5.95 -6.12 -10.51
CA ALA A 87 -6.23 -6.15 -11.94
C ALA A 87 -5.28 -7.07 -12.72
N SER A 88 -4.03 -7.20 -12.26
CA SER A 88 -3.03 -8.13 -12.80
C SER A 88 -3.38 -9.58 -12.48
N ILE A 89 -3.93 -9.86 -11.29
CA ILE A 89 -4.38 -11.20 -10.89
C ILE A 89 -5.73 -11.55 -11.53
N ASP A 90 -6.74 -10.69 -11.35
CA ASP A 90 -8.10 -10.84 -11.84
C ASP A 90 -8.68 -9.50 -12.34
N GLY A 91 -8.47 -9.23 -13.63
CA GLY A 91 -8.95 -8.01 -14.28
C GLY A 91 -10.48 -7.87 -14.38
N THR A 92 -11.23 -8.96 -14.15
CA THR A 92 -12.70 -8.94 -14.15
C THR A 92 -13.21 -8.41 -12.82
N TYR A 93 -12.62 -8.89 -11.74
CA TYR A 93 -12.91 -8.46 -10.38
C TYR A 93 -12.54 -6.99 -10.15
N ALA A 94 -11.37 -6.55 -10.64
CA ALA A 94 -10.94 -5.15 -10.56
C ALA A 94 -11.86 -4.16 -11.31
N LYS A 95 -12.68 -4.64 -12.25
CA LYS A 95 -13.71 -3.85 -12.94
C LYS A 95 -15.06 -3.84 -12.23
N GLN A 96 -15.37 -4.88 -11.44
CA GLN A 96 -16.60 -4.96 -10.66
C GLN A 96 -16.54 -4.12 -9.38
N TYR A 97 -15.35 -3.93 -8.81
CA TYR A 97 -15.14 -3.10 -7.63
C TYR A 97 -14.57 -1.74 -8.02
N GLU A 98 -15.35 -0.68 -7.78
CA GLU A 98 -14.93 0.69 -8.10
C GLU A 98 -13.74 1.13 -7.24
N GLU A 99 -13.70 0.71 -5.97
CA GLU A 99 -12.70 1.14 -4.98
C GLU A 99 -12.18 -0.02 -4.12
N PHE A 100 -10.85 -0.13 -4.02
CA PHE A 100 -10.17 -0.98 -3.04
C PHE A 100 -9.75 -0.13 -1.86
N HIS A 101 -9.86 -0.68 -0.66
CA HIS A 101 -9.50 -0.05 0.59
C HIS A 101 -8.30 -0.76 1.22
N ILE A 102 -7.39 0.00 1.78
CA ILE A 102 -6.28 -0.52 2.58
C ILE A 102 -6.57 -0.17 4.04
N GLY A 103 -6.67 -1.19 4.89
CA GLY A 103 -6.61 -1.03 6.33
C GLY A 103 -5.17 -1.21 6.80
N LEU A 104 -4.69 -0.31 7.64
CA LEU A 104 -3.42 -0.49 8.33
C LEU A 104 -3.69 -1.09 9.71
N GLU A 105 -3.02 -2.19 10.02
CA GLU A 105 -3.07 -2.88 11.31
C GLU A 105 -1.65 -2.96 11.90
N GLY A 106 -1.53 -3.15 13.19
CA GLY A 106 -0.24 -3.35 13.85
C GLY A 106 0.00 -2.37 14.97
N SER A 107 1.23 -2.38 15.48
CA SER A 107 1.64 -1.50 16.56
C SER A 107 2.08 -0.18 15.98
N PHE A 108 1.26 0.86 16.15
CA PHE A 108 1.59 2.25 15.85
C PHE A 108 2.72 2.82 16.75
N GLY A 109 3.60 1.98 17.32
CA GLY A 109 4.65 2.37 18.27
C GLY A 109 4.08 2.77 19.64
N SER A 110 4.75 3.73 20.31
CA SER A 110 4.50 4.24 21.67
C SER A 110 3.13 4.89 21.94
N LYS A 111 2.15 4.64 21.08
CA LYS A 111 0.74 5.01 21.22
C LYS A 111 -0.15 3.80 21.55
N HIS A 112 0.45 2.71 22.04
CA HIS A 112 -0.28 1.71 22.80
C HIS A 112 -0.72 2.37 24.11
N VAL A 113 -1.94 2.88 24.14
CA VAL A 113 -2.62 3.15 25.41
C VAL A 113 -3.05 1.80 25.95
N THR A 114 -2.29 1.29 26.92
CA THR A 114 -2.85 0.32 27.87
C THR A 114 -4.04 1.01 28.54
N PRO A 115 -5.24 0.39 28.58
CA PRO A 115 -6.43 1.00 29.16
C PRO A 115 -6.27 1.30 30.66
#